data_AF-A0A433QDD6-F1
#
_entry.id   AF-A0A433QDD6-F1
#
_cell.length_a   1.000
_cell.length_b   1.000
_cell.length_c   1.000
_cell.angle_alpha   90.00
_cell.angle_beta   90.00
_cell.angle_gamma   90.00
#
_symmetry.space_group_name_H-M   'P 1'
#
loop_
_entity.id
_entity.type
_entity.pdbx_description
1 polymer ?
#
loop_
_entity_poly.entity_id
_entity_poly.type
_entity_poly.pdbx_seq_one_letter_code
_entity_poly.pdbx_strand_id
1 'polypeptide(L)'
;ELRVVNPDADEATIAQEPDSIAGFKFYLSFFELLGSNASDLLNERAVVHILEDRFGNVQYQGIHEEPITSADKFLHLIRRAASLRRTEPTFKNETSSRSHAICHLRSVNLRLPQAEDGHLFIIDLAGSENNADSLHHDKARLAETREINKSLMTLKDCIRNRALATIQHKRHVHIPYRTSKLTTILKDAFELESARQCRAIVIAHVSPNIMDSAHSANTLRYAGPIKVATPTEPLPVDPDNPVTWSHEQIHNWIRQTSKLVPPEVLCPTETGVQLCRLTEAEFLMRCMSCKGMTEKRAKAFYLKLWELIVDARVKHRKVKAAPKKTKAQEEAIGNNMFLGNMKQDRMDQEMMTPEQLKKEREEMSEKYRKMDTMMREQRAKRERVEEERRKRVAEEEELRQTQEEIAAEV
;
A
#
# COMPACT_ATOMS: atom_id res chain seq x y z
N GLU A 1 0.22 25.39 -14.55
CA GLU A 1 1.56 25.89 -14.96
C GLU A 1 2.62 25.14 -14.17
N LEU A 2 3.36 24.24 -14.82
CA LEU A 2 4.66 23.73 -14.37
C LEU A 2 5.34 23.22 -15.65
N ARG A 3 5.96 24.16 -16.38
CA ARG A 3 6.84 23.91 -17.51
C ARG A 3 8.22 23.59 -16.94
N VAL A 4 8.63 22.32 -16.99
CA VAL A 4 10.05 21.98 -17.10
C VAL A 4 10.19 21.27 -18.43
N VAL A 5 10.49 22.10 -19.44
CA VAL A 5 10.80 21.68 -20.80
C VAL A 5 12.22 21.14 -20.75
N ASN A 6 12.42 19.87 -21.11
CA ASN A 6 13.71 19.38 -21.52
C ASN A 6 13.92 19.88 -22.97
N PRO A 7 14.82 20.84 -23.26
CA PRO A 7 14.83 21.52 -24.55
C PRO A 7 15.39 20.69 -25.71
N ASP A 8 15.97 19.53 -25.45
CA ASP A 8 16.77 18.79 -26.46
C ASP A 8 16.19 17.42 -26.85
N ALA A 9 14.98 17.08 -26.42
CA ALA A 9 14.26 15.93 -26.95
C ALA A 9 13.30 16.43 -28.04
N ASP A 10 13.80 16.51 -29.28
CA ASP A 10 13.03 16.91 -30.46
C ASP A 10 11.63 16.30 -30.45
N GLU A 11 10.60 17.14 -30.29
CA GLU A 11 9.18 16.72 -30.36
C GLU A 11 8.89 15.96 -31.67
N ALA A 12 9.65 16.27 -32.72
CA ALA A 12 9.61 15.60 -34.02
C ALA A 12 10.06 14.12 -33.96
N THR A 13 11.04 13.77 -33.11
CA THR A 13 11.57 12.41 -32.97
C THR A 13 10.63 11.53 -32.13
N ILE A 14 10.01 12.11 -31.10
CA ILE A 14 9.03 11.39 -30.25
C ILE A 14 7.72 11.17 -31.00
N ALA A 15 7.30 12.11 -31.85
CA ALA A 15 6.14 11.95 -32.73
C ALA A 15 6.35 10.89 -33.84
N GLN A 16 7.58 10.44 -34.07
CA GLN A 16 7.94 9.44 -35.08
C GLN A 16 8.05 8.02 -34.54
N GLU A 17 7.96 7.79 -33.22
CA GLU A 17 7.86 6.42 -32.71
C GLU A 17 6.47 5.86 -33.06
N PRO A 18 6.41 4.79 -33.88
CA PRO A 18 5.16 4.10 -34.14
C PRO A 18 4.59 3.63 -32.80
N ASP A 19 3.27 3.77 -32.63
CA ASP A 19 2.51 3.38 -31.44
C ASP A 19 2.63 4.28 -30.20
N SER A 20 3.26 5.46 -30.32
CA SER A 20 3.23 6.46 -29.25
C SER A 20 1.94 7.30 -29.27
N ILE A 21 1.33 7.51 -28.10
CA ILE A 21 0.15 8.36 -27.92
C ILE A 21 0.56 9.55 -27.06
N ALA A 22 0.59 10.74 -27.65
CA ALA A 22 0.96 12.00 -26.97
C ALA A 22 2.33 11.96 -26.24
N GLY A 23 3.31 11.22 -26.77
CA GLY A 23 4.63 11.05 -26.17
C GLY A 23 4.70 10.00 -25.05
N PHE A 24 3.72 9.09 -25.00
CA PHE A 24 3.71 7.94 -24.09
C PHE A 24 3.52 6.64 -24.86
N LYS A 25 4.14 5.56 -24.36
CA LYS A 25 3.80 4.18 -24.74
C LYS A 25 2.93 3.56 -23.64
N PHE A 26 1.91 2.82 -24.04
CA PHE A 26 0.99 2.16 -23.12
C PHE A 26 1.06 0.65 -23.31
N TYR A 27 1.02 -0.08 -22.19
CA TYR A 27 1.04 -1.54 -22.17
C TYR A 27 -0.08 -2.05 -21.28
N LEU A 28 -0.81 -3.06 -21.75
CA LEU A 28 -1.82 -3.76 -20.97
C LEU A 28 -1.30 -5.10 -20.53
N SER A 29 -1.45 -5.40 -19.26
CA SER A 29 -1.49 -6.78 -18.77
C SER A 29 -2.84 -7.03 -18.10
N PHE A 30 -3.35 -8.26 -18.23
CA PHE A 30 -4.60 -8.66 -17.60
C PHE A 30 -4.43 -10.07 -17.07
N PHE A 31 -4.50 -10.23 -15.75
CA PHE A 31 -4.37 -11.53 -15.09
C PHE A 31 -5.46 -11.71 -14.02
N GLU A 32 -5.67 -12.95 -13.63
CA GLU A 32 -6.59 -13.32 -12.55
C GLU A 32 -5.85 -13.90 -11.36
N LEU A 33 -6.38 -13.67 -10.16
CA LEU A 33 -5.94 -14.32 -8.93
C LEU A 33 -7.00 -15.30 -8.44
N LEU A 34 -6.62 -16.57 -8.37
CA LEU A 34 -7.40 -17.63 -7.75
C LEU A 34 -6.61 -18.19 -6.57
N GLY A 35 -7.02 -17.80 -5.36
CA GLY A 35 -6.27 -18.09 -4.15
C GLY A 35 -4.85 -17.51 -4.18
N SER A 36 -3.84 -18.39 -4.16
CA SER A 36 -2.42 -18.01 -4.26
C SER A 36 -1.88 -17.94 -5.68
N ASN A 37 -2.64 -18.42 -6.67
CA ASN A 37 -2.18 -18.59 -8.04
C ASN A 37 -2.61 -17.38 -8.87
N ALA A 38 -1.68 -16.89 -9.70
CA ALA A 38 -1.94 -15.81 -10.65
C ALA A 38 -1.74 -16.34 -12.07
N SER A 39 -2.69 -16.07 -12.96
CA SER A 39 -2.69 -16.57 -14.33
C SER A 39 -2.98 -15.45 -15.33
N ASP A 40 -2.18 -15.36 -16.38
CA ASP A 40 -2.30 -14.34 -17.42
C ASP A 40 -3.46 -14.62 -18.38
N LEU A 41 -4.45 -13.73 -18.45
CA LEU A 41 -5.63 -13.89 -19.30
C LEU A 41 -5.37 -13.52 -20.77
N LEU A 42 -4.27 -12.84 -21.10
CA LEU A 42 -3.91 -12.49 -22.47
C LEU A 42 -2.88 -13.46 -23.08
N ASN A 43 -2.22 -14.27 -22.25
CA ASN A 43 -1.19 -15.22 -22.64
C ASN A 43 -1.48 -16.64 -22.14
N GLU A 44 -2.53 -17.28 -22.66
CA GLU A 44 -2.84 -18.71 -22.45
C GLU A 44 -2.86 -19.18 -20.99
N ARG A 45 -3.24 -18.31 -20.04
CA ARG A 45 -3.24 -18.62 -18.59
C ARG A 45 -1.85 -18.99 -18.07
N ALA A 46 -0.80 -18.45 -18.68
CA ALA A 46 0.57 -18.58 -18.20
C ALA A 46 0.67 -18.14 -16.73
N VAL A 47 1.49 -18.87 -15.96
CA VAL A 47 1.66 -18.61 -14.53
C VAL A 47 2.40 -17.29 -14.32
N VAL A 48 1.86 -16.44 -13.46
CA VAL A 48 2.45 -15.15 -13.09
C VAL A 48 2.98 -15.24 -11.66
N HIS A 49 4.24 -14.90 -11.46
CA HIS A 49 4.85 -14.84 -10.13
C HIS A 49 4.89 -13.39 -9.63
N ILE A 50 4.11 -13.12 -8.58
CA ILE A 50 4.10 -11.82 -7.89
C ILE A 50 5.17 -11.84 -6.81
N LEU A 51 6.23 -11.06 -7.03
CA LEU A 51 7.44 -11.00 -6.21
C LEU A 51 7.72 -9.56 -5.77
N GLU A 52 8.49 -9.36 -4.70
CA GLU A 52 9.03 -8.05 -4.35
C GLU A 52 10.49 -7.99 -4.77
N ASP A 53 10.90 -6.91 -5.43
CA ASP A 53 12.30 -6.66 -5.72
C ASP A 53 13.07 -6.21 -4.47
N ARG A 54 14.38 -6.00 -4.63
CA ARG A 54 15.27 -5.56 -3.55
C ARG A 54 14.90 -4.17 -2.99
N PHE A 55 14.17 -3.36 -3.73
CA PHE A 55 13.67 -2.05 -3.34
C PHE A 55 12.28 -2.11 -2.69
N GLY A 56 11.65 -3.29 -2.69
CA GLY A 56 10.32 -3.51 -2.14
C GLY A 56 9.19 -3.18 -3.10
N ASN A 57 9.49 -2.92 -4.39
CA ASN A 57 8.46 -2.78 -5.42
C ASN A 57 7.96 -4.15 -5.84
N VAL A 58 6.67 -4.24 -6.16
CA VAL A 58 6.05 -5.48 -6.63
C VAL A 58 6.36 -5.67 -8.12
N GLN A 59 6.83 -6.87 -8.47
CA GLN A 59 7.17 -7.30 -9.82
C GLN A 59 6.31 -8.50 -10.23
N TYR A 60 5.94 -8.54 -11.51
CA TYR A 60 5.05 -9.55 -12.10
C TYR A 60 5.83 -10.41 -13.09
N GLN A 61 6.60 -11.38 -12.58
CA GLN A 61 7.42 -12.23 -13.45
C GLN A 61 6.53 -13.19 -14.25
N GLY A 62 6.76 -13.25 -15.56
CA GLY A 62 6.00 -14.10 -16.48
C GLY A 62 4.73 -13.46 -17.04
N ILE A 63 4.43 -12.20 -16.69
CA ILE A 63 3.30 -11.46 -17.27
C ILE A 63 3.60 -11.04 -18.71
N HIS A 64 2.61 -11.15 -19.59
CA HIS A 64 2.66 -10.60 -20.94
C HIS A 64 2.13 -9.16 -20.94
N GLU A 65 2.94 -8.25 -21.48
CA GLU A 65 2.57 -6.85 -21.68
C GLU A 65 2.25 -6.61 -23.15
N GLU A 66 0.97 -6.40 -23.46
CA GLU A 66 0.50 -6.15 -24.81
C GLU A 66 0.52 -4.62 -25.11
N PRO A 67 1.24 -4.14 -26.14
CA PRO A 67 1.30 -2.72 -26.45
C PRO A 67 -0.07 -2.19 -26.92
N ILE A 68 -0.49 -1.04 -26.40
CA ILE A 68 -1.75 -0.38 -26.76
C ILE A 68 -1.45 0.76 -27.72
N THR A 69 -1.96 0.63 -28.94
CA THR A 69 -1.75 1.61 -30.02
C THR A 69 -2.98 2.50 -30.26
N SER A 70 -4.14 2.10 -29.72
CA SER A 70 -5.41 2.82 -29.85
C SER A 70 -6.40 2.44 -28.74
N ALA A 71 -7.40 3.29 -28.52
CA ALA A 71 -8.51 3.01 -27.61
C ALA A 71 -9.29 1.74 -28.03
N ASP A 72 -9.42 1.50 -29.33
CA ASP A 72 -10.08 0.29 -29.86
C ASP A 72 -9.29 -0.97 -29.53
N LYS A 73 -7.96 -0.94 -29.67
CA LYS A 73 -7.10 -2.06 -29.25
C LYS A 73 -7.24 -2.31 -27.75
N PHE A 74 -7.23 -1.27 -26.93
CA PHE A 74 -7.46 -1.39 -25.49
C PHE A 74 -8.81 -2.08 -25.18
N LEU A 75 -9.92 -1.57 -25.73
CA LEU A 75 -11.25 -2.17 -25.52
C LEU A 75 -11.34 -3.61 -26.04
N HIS A 76 -10.68 -3.91 -27.17
CA HIS A 76 -10.60 -5.26 -27.70
C HIS A 76 -9.90 -6.22 -26.72
N LEU A 77 -8.75 -5.83 -26.17
CA LEU A 77 -8.01 -6.64 -25.21
C LEU A 77 -8.80 -6.86 -23.91
N ILE A 78 -9.47 -5.82 -23.41
CA ILE A 78 -10.36 -5.94 -22.23
C ILE A 78 -11.48 -6.95 -22.50
N ARG A 79 -12.15 -6.87 -23.66
CA ARG A 79 -13.22 -7.82 -24.04
C ARG A 79 -12.69 -9.24 -24.18
N ARG A 80 -11.51 -9.42 -24.80
CA ARG A 80 -10.83 -10.71 -24.95
C ARG A 80 -10.51 -11.33 -23.58
N ALA A 81 -9.84 -10.59 -22.69
CA ALA A 81 -9.55 -11.06 -21.33
C ALA A 81 -10.84 -11.38 -20.55
N ALA A 82 -11.86 -10.52 -20.64
CA ALA A 82 -13.15 -10.75 -20.00
C ALA A 82 -13.92 -11.97 -20.56
N SER A 83 -13.69 -12.36 -21.83
CA SER A 83 -14.20 -13.62 -22.36
C SER A 83 -13.43 -14.82 -21.84
N LEU A 84 -12.11 -14.72 -21.69
CA LEU A 84 -11.26 -15.80 -21.17
C LEU A 84 -11.45 -16.04 -19.67
N ARG A 85 -11.88 -15.01 -18.93
CA ARG A 85 -12.37 -15.14 -17.54
C ARG A 85 -13.72 -15.87 -17.46
N ARG A 86 -14.50 -15.94 -18.54
CA ARG A 86 -15.87 -16.48 -18.57
C ARG A 86 -16.00 -17.94 -19.00
N THR A 87 -14.93 -18.66 -19.30
CA THR A 87 -14.99 -19.95 -20.04
C THR A 87 -14.98 -21.25 -19.24
N GLU A 88 -15.38 -21.29 -17.97
CA GLU A 88 -15.58 -22.56 -17.25
C GLU A 88 -17.02 -22.66 -16.70
N PRO A 89 -17.96 -23.31 -17.42
CA PRO A 89 -19.25 -23.68 -16.89
C PRO A 89 -19.10 -24.96 -16.05
N THR A 90 -19.11 -24.83 -14.72
CA THR A 90 -19.49 -25.93 -13.83
C THR A 90 -20.93 -25.71 -13.36
N PHE A 91 -21.64 -26.82 -13.12
CA PHE A 91 -23.10 -27.05 -13.22
C PHE A 91 -24.09 -26.09 -12.54
N LYS A 92 -23.63 -25.08 -11.80
CA LYS A 92 -24.39 -23.93 -11.30
C LYS A 92 -23.38 -22.80 -11.22
N ASN A 93 -23.57 -21.74 -12.01
CA ASN A 93 -22.75 -20.55 -12.23
C ASN A 93 -21.52 -20.30 -11.31
N GLU A 94 -20.53 -19.62 -11.89
CA GLU A 94 -19.56 -18.74 -11.19
C GLU A 94 -18.12 -19.24 -10.99
N THR A 95 -17.34 -19.31 -12.07
CA THR A 95 -15.87 -19.14 -11.94
C THR A 95 -15.50 -17.65 -11.82
N SER A 96 -16.31 -16.74 -12.39
CA SER A 96 -16.03 -15.30 -12.40
C SER A 96 -16.22 -14.59 -11.05
N SER A 97 -17.03 -15.09 -10.11
CA SER A 97 -17.16 -14.53 -8.75
C SER A 97 -16.03 -14.99 -7.83
N ARG A 98 -15.25 -15.99 -8.25
CA ARG A 98 -14.30 -16.74 -7.40
C ARG A 98 -12.84 -16.38 -7.65
N SER A 99 -12.56 -15.55 -8.64
CA SER A 99 -11.23 -14.97 -8.90
C SER A 99 -11.27 -13.46 -8.90
N HIS A 100 -10.19 -12.83 -8.42
CA HIS A 100 -9.98 -11.39 -8.54
C HIS A 100 -9.40 -11.11 -9.92
N ALA A 101 -10.03 -10.23 -10.71
CA ALA A 101 -9.47 -9.78 -11.98
C ALA A 101 -8.62 -8.54 -11.77
N ILE A 102 -7.43 -8.53 -12.39
CA ILE A 102 -6.50 -7.41 -12.32
C ILE A 102 -6.16 -6.99 -13.74
N CYS A 103 -6.65 -5.82 -14.11
CA CYS A 103 -6.27 -5.11 -15.32
C CYS A 103 -5.21 -4.08 -14.93
N HIS A 104 -4.00 -4.23 -15.44
CA HIS A 104 -2.87 -3.33 -15.19
C HIS A 104 -2.46 -2.63 -16.48
N LEU A 105 -2.59 -1.30 -16.46
CA LEU A 105 -2.13 -0.42 -17.53
C LEU A 105 -0.83 0.25 -17.08
N ARG A 106 0.25 0.04 -17.84
CA ARG A 106 1.54 0.71 -17.65
C ARG A 106 1.70 1.81 -18.69
N SER A 107 2.10 3.01 -18.28
CA SER A 107 2.43 4.12 -19.17
C SER A 107 3.89 4.49 -19.04
N VAL A 108 4.61 4.50 -20.17
CA VAL A 108 6.03 4.87 -20.26
C VAL A 108 6.13 6.25 -20.87
N ASN A 109 6.81 7.17 -20.20
CA ASN A 109 6.99 8.53 -20.69
C ASN A 109 8.18 8.59 -21.65
N LEU A 110 7.94 8.85 -22.94
CA LEU A 110 9.00 8.96 -23.95
C LEU A 110 9.70 10.32 -23.91
N ARG A 111 9.03 11.35 -23.41
CA ARG A 111 9.59 12.72 -23.28
C ARG A 111 10.54 12.84 -22.10
N LEU A 112 10.32 12.02 -21.08
CA LEU A 112 11.17 11.92 -19.91
C LEU A 112 11.45 10.43 -19.65
N PRO A 113 12.35 9.79 -20.43
CA PRO A 113 12.67 8.36 -20.27
C PRO A 113 13.14 7.99 -18.86
N GLN A 114 13.66 8.96 -18.11
CA GLN A 114 14.05 8.80 -16.72
C GLN A 114 12.84 8.70 -15.80
N ALA A 115 11.71 9.37 -16.12
CA ALA A 115 10.53 9.38 -15.26
C ALA A 115 10.02 7.96 -15.02
N GLU A 116 9.55 7.71 -13.79
CA GLU A 116 8.97 6.42 -13.48
C GLU A 116 7.72 6.16 -14.32
N ASP A 117 7.54 4.91 -14.71
CA ASP A 117 6.31 4.50 -15.38
C ASP A 117 5.09 4.81 -14.53
N GLY A 118 4.04 5.28 -15.20
CA GLY A 118 2.72 5.38 -14.61
C GLY A 118 2.08 4.01 -14.54
N HIS A 119 1.40 3.72 -13.43
CA HIS A 119 0.67 2.48 -13.27
C HIS A 119 -0.78 2.78 -12.89
N LEU A 120 -1.72 2.22 -13.66
CA LEU A 120 -3.14 2.22 -13.35
C LEU A 120 -3.58 0.78 -13.17
N PHE A 121 -4.16 0.48 -12.01
CA PHE A 121 -4.75 -0.81 -11.71
C PHE A 121 -6.27 -0.67 -11.63
N ILE A 122 -6.98 -1.51 -12.37
CA ILE A 122 -8.43 -1.71 -12.25
C ILE A 122 -8.62 -3.12 -11.75
N ILE A 123 -9.17 -3.23 -10.55
CA ILE A 123 -9.27 -4.50 -9.82
C ILE A 123 -10.74 -4.79 -9.57
N ASP A 124 -11.19 -5.94 -10.05
CA ASP A 124 -12.51 -6.48 -9.75
C ASP A 124 -12.36 -7.60 -8.74
N LEU A 125 -12.88 -7.37 -7.53
CA LEU A 125 -12.72 -8.27 -6.40
C LEU A 125 -13.72 -9.42 -6.49
N ALA A 126 -13.27 -10.61 -6.10
CA ALA A 126 -14.13 -11.76 -5.88
C ALA A 126 -15.22 -11.48 -4.83
N GLY A 127 -16.28 -12.26 -4.88
CA GLY A 127 -17.39 -12.23 -3.93
C GLY A 127 -16.92 -12.46 -2.49
N SER A 128 -17.63 -11.84 -1.54
CA SER A 128 -17.36 -11.94 -0.10
C SER A 128 -18.43 -12.71 0.67
N GLU A 129 -19.33 -13.36 -0.05
CA GLU A 129 -20.45 -14.13 0.46
C GLU A 129 -20.00 -15.31 1.33
N ASN A 130 -20.80 -15.55 2.37
CA ASN A 130 -20.51 -16.56 3.37
C ASN A 130 -20.88 -17.96 2.87
N ASN A 131 -20.12 -18.96 3.35
CA ASN A 131 -20.23 -20.39 3.09
C ASN A 131 -21.54 -21.07 3.54
N ALA A 132 -22.66 -20.34 3.67
CA ALA A 132 -23.93 -20.93 4.11
C ALA A 132 -24.41 -22.09 3.20
N ASP A 133 -23.95 -22.13 1.95
CA ASP A 133 -24.26 -23.18 0.98
C ASP A 133 -23.23 -24.33 0.91
N SER A 134 -22.37 -24.47 1.92
CA SER A 134 -21.29 -25.48 1.92
C SER A 134 -21.72 -26.94 2.15
N LEU A 135 -23.02 -27.21 2.32
CA LEU A 135 -23.57 -28.56 2.53
C LEU A 135 -23.38 -29.51 1.32
N HIS A 136 -23.07 -28.99 0.13
CA HIS A 136 -22.89 -29.77 -1.10
C HIS A 136 -21.56 -29.50 -1.83
N HIS A 137 -20.52 -29.02 -1.15
CA HIS A 137 -19.24 -28.72 -1.79
C HIS A 137 -18.19 -29.81 -1.58
N ASP A 138 -17.55 -30.23 -2.69
CA ASP A 138 -16.38 -31.09 -2.65
C ASP A 138 -15.20 -30.44 -1.91
N LYS A 139 -14.29 -31.27 -1.37
CA LYS A 139 -13.11 -30.81 -0.62
C LYS A 139 -12.27 -29.77 -1.38
N ALA A 140 -12.13 -29.92 -2.70
CA ALA A 140 -11.40 -28.97 -3.55
C ALA A 140 -12.11 -27.60 -3.62
N ARG A 141 -13.43 -27.60 -3.77
CA ARG A 141 -14.27 -26.39 -3.82
C ARG A 141 -14.28 -25.66 -2.47
N LEU A 142 -14.29 -26.39 -1.37
CA LEU A 142 -14.12 -25.85 -0.01
C LEU A 142 -12.74 -25.19 0.20
N ALA A 143 -11.66 -25.80 -0.30
CA ALA A 143 -10.31 -25.24 -0.18
C ALA A 143 -10.17 -23.92 -0.97
N GLU A 144 -10.72 -23.89 -2.19
CA GLU A 144 -10.75 -22.69 -3.03
C GLU A 144 -11.52 -21.54 -2.36
N THR A 145 -12.72 -21.81 -1.85
CA THR A 145 -13.54 -20.79 -1.17
C THR A 145 -12.88 -20.25 0.10
N ARG A 146 -12.10 -21.08 0.81
CA ARG A 146 -11.29 -20.61 1.95
C ARG A 146 -10.20 -19.63 1.51
N GLU A 147 -9.51 -19.91 0.41
CA GLU A 147 -8.44 -19.03 -0.08
C GLU A 147 -8.99 -17.69 -0.62
N ILE A 148 -10.16 -17.69 -1.26
CA ILE A 148 -10.84 -16.46 -1.69
C ILE A 148 -11.15 -15.59 -0.46
N ASN A 149 -11.79 -16.18 0.55
CA ASN A 149 -12.13 -15.47 1.78
C ASN A 149 -10.89 -14.97 2.55
N LYS A 150 -9.80 -15.74 2.54
CA LYS A 150 -8.53 -15.34 3.15
C LYS A 150 -7.95 -14.08 2.49
N SER A 151 -7.99 -13.98 1.16
CA SER A 151 -7.51 -12.78 0.45
C SER A 151 -8.31 -11.52 0.81
N LEU A 152 -9.65 -11.62 0.85
CA LEU A 152 -10.54 -10.52 1.23
C LEU A 152 -10.45 -10.17 2.72
N MET A 153 -10.30 -11.16 3.60
CA MET A 153 -10.08 -10.94 5.03
C MET A 153 -8.77 -10.20 5.28
N THR A 154 -7.70 -10.61 4.59
CA THR A 154 -6.40 -9.94 4.68
C THR A 154 -6.50 -8.49 4.22
N LEU A 155 -7.23 -8.22 3.13
CA LEU A 155 -7.49 -6.86 2.66
C LEU A 155 -8.24 -6.02 3.71
N LYS A 156 -9.28 -6.57 4.32
CA LYS A 156 -10.03 -5.93 5.42
C LYS A 156 -9.13 -5.60 6.61
N ASP A 157 -8.23 -6.52 6.98
CA ASP A 157 -7.24 -6.30 8.04
C ASP A 157 -6.21 -5.23 7.67
N CYS A 158 -5.74 -5.19 6.43
CA CYS A 158 -4.87 -4.13 5.94
C CYS A 158 -5.52 -2.75 6.10
N ILE A 159 -6.77 -2.60 5.68
CA ILE A 159 -7.53 -1.34 5.79
C ILE A 159 -7.72 -0.94 7.26
N ARG A 160 -8.13 -1.88 8.11
CA ARG A 160 -8.36 -1.63 9.55
C ARG A 160 -7.07 -1.22 10.25
N ASN A 161 -5.98 -1.96 10.04
CA ASN A 161 -4.69 -1.67 10.67
C ASN A 161 -4.09 -0.37 10.15
N ARG A 162 -4.26 -0.04 8.87
CA ARG A 162 -3.90 1.26 8.31
C ARG A 162 -4.64 2.39 9.00
N ALA A 163 -5.97 2.30 9.15
CA ALA A 163 -6.75 3.32 9.84
C ALA A 163 -6.31 3.49 11.30
N LEU A 164 -5.98 2.40 11.99
CA LEU A 164 -5.40 2.44 13.34
C LEU A 164 -4.03 3.11 13.37
N ALA A 165 -3.16 2.85 12.38
CA ALA A 165 -1.85 3.48 12.26
C ALA A 165 -1.96 5.00 12.09
N THR A 166 -2.94 5.46 11.30
CA THR A 166 -3.21 6.89 11.10
C THR A 166 -3.68 7.58 12.39
N ILE A 167 -4.53 6.92 13.19
CA ILE A 167 -5.04 7.50 14.45
C ILE A 167 -3.99 7.43 15.57
N GLN A 168 -3.19 6.37 15.59
CA GLN A 168 -2.20 6.10 16.63
C GLN A 168 -0.79 6.48 16.17
N HIS A 169 -0.52 7.77 15.97
CA HIS A 169 0.80 8.30 15.57
C HIS A 169 1.98 7.83 16.44
N LYS A 170 1.72 7.27 17.63
CA LYS A 170 2.75 6.83 18.59
C LYS A 170 2.91 5.30 18.70
N ARG A 171 2.14 4.47 18.00
CA ARG A 171 2.31 3.00 18.02
C ARG A 171 2.53 2.47 16.61
N HIS A 172 3.61 1.69 16.43
CA HIS A 172 3.83 0.95 15.19
C HIS A 172 2.74 -0.12 15.06
N VAL A 173 1.87 0.01 14.06
CA VAL A 173 0.86 -0.97 13.72
C VAL A 173 1.38 -1.78 12.53
N HIS A 174 1.65 -3.06 12.72
CA HIS A 174 2.03 -3.94 11.62
C HIS A 174 0.84 -4.15 10.68
N ILE A 175 1.04 -3.88 9.39
CA ILE A 175 0.01 -4.05 8.35
C ILE A 175 0.39 -5.27 7.48
N PRO A 176 -0.46 -6.32 7.40
CA PRO A 176 -0.11 -7.61 6.82
C PRO A 176 -0.20 -7.66 5.29
N TYR A 177 0.44 -6.72 4.57
CA TYR A 177 0.37 -6.65 3.10
C TYR A 177 0.82 -7.94 2.40
N ARG A 178 1.76 -8.69 3.00
CA ARG A 178 2.33 -9.92 2.43
C ARG A 178 1.53 -11.20 2.67
N THR A 179 0.45 -11.13 3.46
CA THR A 179 -0.32 -12.33 3.83
C THR A 179 -1.15 -12.88 2.66
N SER A 180 -1.51 -12.05 1.68
CA SER A 180 -2.14 -12.48 0.43
C SER A 180 -1.48 -11.83 -0.78
N LYS A 181 -1.56 -12.49 -1.95
CA LYS A 181 -1.07 -11.91 -3.21
C LYS A 181 -1.83 -10.65 -3.60
N LEU A 182 -3.14 -10.62 -3.37
CA LEU A 182 -3.99 -9.45 -3.59
C LEU A 182 -3.51 -8.23 -2.78
N THR A 183 -3.24 -8.39 -1.48
CA THR A 183 -2.76 -7.30 -0.63
C THR A 183 -1.31 -6.91 -0.91
N THR A 184 -0.53 -7.82 -1.51
CA THR A 184 0.83 -7.51 -1.98
C THR A 184 0.75 -6.57 -3.17
N ILE A 185 -0.12 -6.86 -4.15
CA ILE A 185 -0.37 -6.01 -5.32
C ILE A 185 -0.89 -4.63 -4.91
N LEU A 186 -1.82 -4.60 -3.96
CA LEU A 186 -2.43 -3.36 -3.46
C LEU A 186 -1.55 -2.60 -2.45
N LYS A 187 -0.34 -3.07 -2.15
CA LYS A 187 0.53 -2.49 -1.13
C LYS A 187 0.77 -1.00 -1.38
N ASP A 188 1.16 -0.63 -2.60
CA ASP A 188 1.44 0.77 -2.96
C ASP A 188 0.23 1.69 -2.78
N ALA A 189 -0.98 1.16 -2.90
CA ALA A 189 -2.24 1.90 -2.74
C ALA A 189 -2.61 2.15 -1.27
N PHE A 190 -2.13 1.30 -0.35
CA PHE A 190 -2.49 1.35 1.06
C PHE A 190 -1.33 1.71 1.99
N GLU A 191 -0.07 1.61 1.54
CA GLU A 191 1.11 1.90 2.35
C GLU A 191 1.24 3.40 2.60
N LEU A 192 1.30 3.77 3.89
CA LEU A 192 1.36 5.18 4.32
C LEU A 192 2.71 5.85 4.01
N GLU A 193 3.78 5.07 3.95
CA GLU A 193 5.15 5.53 3.71
C GLU A 193 5.61 5.25 2.27
N SER A 194 4.70 4.99 1.33
CA SER A 194 5.07 4.69 -0.04
C SER A 194 5.81 5.87 -0.67
N ALA A 195 6.97 5.59 -1.27
CA ALA A 195 7.74 6.58 -2.02
C ALA A 195 7.01 7.04 -3.30
N ARG A 196 6.02 6.26 -3.77
CA ARG A 196 5.17 6.60 -4.93
C ARG A 196 3.89 7.27 -4.46
N GLN A 197 3.57 8.42 -5.07
CA GLN A 197 2.25 9.01 -4.93
C GLN A 197 1.20 8.11 -5.59
N CYS A 198 0.46 7.36 -4.78
CA CYS A 198 -0.65 6.53 -5.23
C CYS A 198 -1.98 7.18 -4.83
N ARG A 199 -2.97 7.14 -5.73
CA ARG A 199 -4.36 7.50 -5.42
C ARG A 199 -5.23 6.26 -5.61
N ALA A 200 -5.92 5.88 -4.55
CA ALA A 200 -6.83 4.74 -4.56
C ALA A 200 -8.29 5.22 -4.57
N ILE A 201 -9.10 4.65 -5.46
CA ILE A 201 -10.56 4.82 -5.47
C ILE A 201 -11.16 3.46 -5.18
N VAL A 202 -12.03 3.39 -4.18
CA VAL A 202 -12.75 2.16 -3.81
C VAL A 202 -14.23 2.39 -4.04
N ILE A 203 -14.84 1.52 -4.83
CA ILE A 203 -16.28 1.54 -5.14
C ILE A 203 -16.93 0.43 -4.31
N ALA A 204 -17.77 0.80 -3.36
CA ALA A 204 -18.51 -0.15 -2.53
C ALA A 204 -19.86 -0.47 -3.17
N HIS A 205 -20.06 -1.73 -3.58
CA HIS A 205 -21.36 -2.20 -4.08
C HIS A 205 -22.23 -2.65 -2.91
N VAL A 206 -23.46 -2.15 -2.87
CA VAL A 206 -24.41 -2.37 -1.77
C VAL A 206 -25.72 -2.86 -2.37
N SER A 207 -26.24 -3.97 -1.86
CA SER A 207 -27.56 -4.47 -2.28
C SER A 207 -28.65 -3.70 -1.55
N PRO A 208 -29.70 -3.23 -2.26
CA PRO A 208 -30.85 -2.58 -1.63
C PRO A 208 -31.83 -3.59 -1.00
N ASN A 209 -31.62 -4.89 -1.18
CA ASN A 209 -32.52 -5.92 -0.65
C ASN A 209 -32.39 -6.05 0.88
N ILE A 210 -33.52 -6.16 1.56
CA ILE A 210 -33.58 -6.35 3.02
C ILE A 210 -32.87 -7.63 3.48
N MET A 211 -32.94 -8.70 2.66
CA MET A 211 -32.26 -9.97 2.94
C MET A 211 -30.73 -9.82 2.97
N ASP A 212 -30.20 -8.86 2.21
CA ASP A 212 -28.76 -8.59 2.12
C ASP A 212 -28.31 -7.49 3.08
N SER A 213 -29.21 -6.95 3.92
CA SER A 213 -28.92 -5.81 4.81
C SER A 213 -27.67 -6.02 5.68
N ALA A 214 -27.46 -7.25 6.18
CA ALA A 214 -26.27 -7.60 6.95
C ALA A 214 -24.99 -7.54 6.12
N HIS A 215 -25.02 -8.04 4.87
CA HIS A 215 -23.90 -7.99 3.93
C HIS A 215 -23.60 -6.54 3.52
N SER A 216 -24.63 -5.77 3.20
CA SER A 216 -24.57 -4.34 2.89
C SER A 216 -23.94 -3.52 4.03
N ALA A 217 -24.38 -3.74 5.27
CA ALA A 217 -23.79 -3.09 6.44
C ALA A 217 -22.31 -3.48 6.65
N ASN A 218 -21.96 -4.73 6.36
CA ASN A 218 -20.58 -5.21 6.44
C ASN A 218 -19.68 -4.49 5.43
N THR A 219 -20.09 -4.40 4.16
CA THR A 219 -19.35 -3.69 3.11
C THR A 219 -19.08 -2.23 3.51
N LEU A 220 -20.10 -1.52 3.98
CA LEU A 220 -19.97 -0.12 4.40
C LEU A 220 -19.01 0.06 5.59
N ARG A 221 -19.00 -0.88 6.54
CA ARG A 221 -18.08 -0.87 7.69
C ARG A 221 -16.61 -0.90 7.27
N TYR A 222 -16.28 -1.58 6.16
CA TYR A 222 -14.92 -1.63 5.64
C TYR A 222 -14.59 -0.46 4.70
N ALA A 223 -15.57 0.05 3.95
CA ALA A 223 -15.36 1.18 3.05
C ALA A 223 -15.09 2.49 3.81
N GLY A 224 -15.77 2.71 4.94
CA GLY A 224 -15.67 3.95 5.73
C GLY A 224 -14.23 4.34 6.11
N PRO A 225 -13.43 3.45 6.74
CA PRO A 225 -12.05 3.75 7.15
C PRO A 225 -11.08 4.08 5.99
N ILE A 226 -11.39 3.68 4.74
CA ILE A 226 -10.55 3.95 3.57
C ILE A 226 -10.53 5.45 3.24
N LYS A 227 -11.62 6.16 3.54
CA LYS A 227 -11.76 7.61 3.31
C LYS A 227 -10.74 8.43 4.10
N VAL A 228 -10.19 7.90 5.19
CA VAL A 228 -9.14 8.55 5.97
C VAL A 228 -7.81 8.40 5.23
N ALA A 229 -7.60 9.24 4.22
CA ALA A 229 -6.29 9.44 3.62
C ALA A 229 -5.75 10.77 4.15
N THR A 230 -4.77 10.69 5.05
CA THR A 230 -3.83 11.80 5.21
C THR A 230 -3.04 11.91 3.90
N PRO A 231 -2.79 13.12 3.38
CA PRO A 231 -1.88 13.30 2.25
C PRO A 231 -0.58 12.58 2.56
N THR A 232 -0.10 11.74 1.65
CA THR A 232 1.24 11.19 1.71
C THR A 232 2.19 12.38 1.64
N GLU A 233 2.70 12.85 2.78
CA GLU A 233 3.82 13.78 2.76
C GLU A 233 4.97 13.06 2.05
N PRO A 234 5.63 13.70 1.07
CA PRO A 234 6.81 13.12 0.44
C PRO A 234 7.77 12.71 1.55
N LEU A 235 8.35 11.51 1.44
CA LEU A 235 9.36 11.06 2.40
C LEU A 235 10.38 12.18 2.59
N PRO A 236 10.67 12.61 3.83
CA PRO A 236 11.69 13.62 4.07
C PRO A 236 12.99 13.21 3.39
N VAL A 237 13.65 14.16 2.72
CA VAL A 237 14.95 13.91 2.08
C VAL A 237 15.92 13.45 3.17
N ASP A 238 16.35 12.19 3.11
CA ASP A 238 17.30 11.58 4.04
C ASP A 238 18.68 11.57 3.38
N PRO A 239 19.66 12.35 3.87
CA PRO A 239 21.00 12.39 3.34
C PRO A 239 21.67 11.00 3.29
N ASP A 240 21.27 10.07 4.16
CA ASP A 240 21.83 8.72 4.24
C ASP A 240 21.08 7.72 3.36
N ASN A 241 19.98 8.12 2.70
CA ASN A 241 19.17 7.23 1.87
C ASN A 241 19.23 7.66 0.40
N PRO A 242 20.03 6.95 -0.43
CA PRO A 242 20.15 7.23 -1.86
C PRO A 242 18.84 7.27 -2.62
N VAL A 243 17.79 6.57 -2.14
CA VAL A 243 16.46 6.58 -2.76
C VAL A 243 15.78 7.95 -2.64
N THR A 244 16.16 8.77 -1.67
CA THR A 244 15.55 10.10 -1.45
C THR A 244 16.32 11.25 -2.10
N TRP A 245 17.47 10.95 -2.73
CA TRP A 245 18.35 11.99 -3.28
C TRP A 245 17.81 12.60 -4.56
N SER A 246 17.94 13.93 -4.64
CA SER A 246 17.80 14.68 -5.89
C SER A 246 18.95 14.40 -6.86
N HIS A 247 18.77 14.79 -8.12
CA HIS A 247 19.79 14.69 -9.17
C HIS A 247 21.11 15.35 -8.75
N GLU A 248 21.06 16.54 -8.14
CA GLU A 248 22.23 17.26 -7.66
C GLU A 248 22.96 16.52 -6.54
N GLN A 249 22.22 15.94 -5.59
CA GLN A 249 22.80 15.18 -4.48
C GLN A 249 23.53 13.91 -4.96
N ILE A 250 23.00 13.22 -5.96
CA ILE A 250 23.70 12.10 -6.59
C ILE A 250 24.99 12.57 -7.23
N HIS A 251 24.95 13.65 -8.00
CA HIS A 251 26.12 14.18 -8.68
C HIS A 251 27.23 14.51 -7.69
N ASN A 252 26.85 15.13 -6.57
CA ASN A 252 27.76 15.43 -5.48
C ASN A 252 28.34 14.15 -4.85
N TRP A 253 27.51 13.15 -4.57
CA TRP A 253 27.97 11.86 -4.04
C TRP A 253 28.93 11.13 -4.99
N ILE A 254 28.65 11.11 -6.29
CA ILE A 254 29.53 10.50 -7.31
C ILE A 254 30.89 11.19 -7.32
N ARG A 255 30.92 12.54 -7.38
CA ARG A 255 32.17 13.33 -7.38
C ARG A 255 33.01 13.08 -6.13
N GLN A 256 32.36 12.92 -4.97
CA GLN A 256 33.03 12.65 -3.70
C GLN A 256 33.57 11.21 -3.63
N THR A 257 32.83 10.24 -4.16
CA THR A 257 33.13 8.82 -4.00
C THR A 257 34.08 8.27 -5.06
N SER A 258 34.02 8.80 -6.28
CA SER A 258 34.84 8.36 -7.42
C SER A 258 35.37 9.55 -8.20
N LYS A 259 36.70 9.64 -8.32
CA LYS A 259 37.37 10.64 -9.18
C LYS A 259 37.41 10.24 -10.66
N LEU A 260 37.11 8.98 -10.97
CA LEU A 260 37.25 8.40 -12.31
C LEU A 260 35.92 8.38 -13.09
N VAL A 261 34.79 8.54 -12.39
CA VAL A 261 33.46 8.45 -13.00
C VAL A 261 32.85 9.85 -12.94
N PRO A 262 32.75 10.55 -14.08
CA PRO A 262 31.98 11.78 -14.16
C PRO A 262 30.50 11.48 -13.89
N PRO A 263 29.81 12.28 -13.05
CA PRO A 263 28.38 12.12 -12.80
C PRO A 263 27.53 12.14 -14.06
N GLU A 264 27.93 12.94 -15.05
CA GLU A 264 27.22 13.13 -16.31
C GLU A 264 27.24 11.86 -17.18
N VAL A 265 28.21 10.98 -16.96
CA VAL A 265 28.33 9.69 -17.68
C VAL A 265 27.52 8.60 -17.00
N LEU A 266 27.53 8.56 -15.66
CA LEU A 266 26.80 7.54 -14.91
C LEU A 266 25.31 7.86 -14.80
N CYS A 267 24.99 9.14 -14.50
CA CYS A 267 23.65 9.65 -14.22
C CYS A 267 23.41 10.99 -14.95
N PRO A 268 23.32 11.03 -16.29
CA PRO A 268 23.07 12.27 -17.04
C PRO A 268 21.77 12.98 -16.64
N THR A 269 20.71 12.24 -16.28
CA THR A 269 19.39 12.82 -15.94
C THR A 269 18.74 12.19 -14.71
N GLU A 270 19.38 11.17 -14.13
CA GLU A 270 18.78 10.29 -13.14
C GLU A 270 18.74 10.92 -11.73
N THR A 271 17.67 10.63 -11.01
CA THR A 271 17.42 10.89 -9.58
C THR A 271 17.85 9.69 -8.72
N GLY A 272 17.86 9.85 -7.40
CA GLY A 272 18.40 8.87 -6.46
C GLY A 272 17.73 7.51 -6.60
N VAL A 273 16.41 7.53 -6.71
CA VAL A 273 15.59 6.35 -7.00
C VAL A 273 16.00 5.67 -8.30
N GLN A 274 16.17 6.45 -9.37
CA GLN A 274 16.50 5.94 -10.71
C GLN A 274 17.90 5.31 -10.73
N LEU A 275 18.89 5.97 -10.10
CA LEU A 275 20.24 5.41 -9.94
C LEU A 275 20.22 4.08 -9.19
N CYS A 276 19.48 3.99 -8.08
CA CYS A 276 19.38 2.76 -7.31
C CYS A 276 18.79 1.61 -8.15
N ARG A 277 17.83 1.91 -9.03
CA ARG A 277 17.14 0.91 -9.86
C ARG A 277 17.98 0.36 -11.01
N LEU A 278 19.09 1.00 -11.38
CA LEU A 278 19.98 0.47 -12.40
C LEU A 278 20.40 -0.96 -12.03
N THR A 279 20.35 -1.85 -13.02
CA THR A 279 20.88 -3.21 -12.86
C THR A 279 22.39 -3.13 -12.60
N GLU A 280 22.95 -4.13 -11.92
CA GLU A 280 24.40 -4.19 -11.73
C GLU A 280 25.13 -4.11 -13.09
N ALA A 281 24.65 -4.86 -14.08
CA ALA A 281 25.22 -4.87 -15.42
C ALA A 281 25.22 -3.47 -16.05
N GLU A 282 24.09 -2.76 -16.02
CA GLU A 282 23.97 -1.43 -16.59
C GLU A 282 24.84 -0.39 -15.87
N PHE A 283 24.84 -0.42 -14.54
CA PHE A 283 25.69 0.47 -13.73
C PHE A 283 27.18 0.25 -14.06
N LEU A 284 27.61 -1.00 -14.15
CA LEU A 284 28.99 -1.36 -14.50
C LEU A 284 29.33 -0.92 -15.92
N MET A 285 28.45 -1.16 -16.89
CA MET A 285 28.66 -0.73 -18.28
C MET A 285 28.85 0.78 -18.38
N ARG A 286 28.00 1.57 -17.72
CA ARG A 286 28.11 3.03 -17.68
C ARG A 286 29.42 3.47 -17.04
N CYS A 287 29.83 2.86 -15.93
CA CYS A 287 31.12 3.16 -15.30
C CYS A 287 32.32 2.77 -16.16
N MET A 288 32.26 1.64 -16.87
CA MET A 288 33.35 1.12 -17.71
C MET A 288 33.55 1.92 -19.00
N SER A 289 32.57 2.73 -19.40
CA SER A 289 32.73 3.69 -20.49
C SER A 289 33.74 4.82 -20.15
N CYS A 290 34.06 5.00 -18.86
CA CYS A 290 35.01 6.01 -18.38
C CYS A 290 36.47 5.53 -18.52
N LYS A 291 37.35 6.41 -19.01
CA LYS A 291 38.79 6.10 -19.16
C LYS A 291 39.42 5.71 -17.81
N GLY A 292 40.10 4.56 -17.79
CA GLY A 292 40.84 4.08 -16.60
C GLY A 292 39.99 3.32 -15.58
N MET A 293 38.71 3.06 -15.89
CA MET A 293 37.81 2.29 -15.05
C MET A 293 37.85 0.81 -15.43
N THR A 294 38.24 -0.05 -14.48
CA THR A 294 38.24 -1.51 -14.66
C THR A 294 36.98 -2.10 -14.06
N GLU A 295 36.55 -3.28 -14.51
CA GLU A 295 35.37 -3.97 -13.98
C GLU A 295 35.45 -4.12 -12.43
N LYS A 296 36.63 -4.47 -11.91
CA LYS A 296 36.87 -4.59 -10.46
C LYS A 296 36.63 -3.27 -9.71
N ARG A 297 37.06 -2.14 -10.28
CA ARG A 297 36.83 -0.80 -9.68
C ARG A 297 35.37 -0.37 -9.81
N ALA A 298 34.73 -0.66 -10.94
CA ALA A 298 33.31 -0.38 -11.15
C ALA A 298 32.44 -1.18 -10.15
N LYS A 299 32.74 -2.47 -9.94
CA LYS A 299 32.10 -3.30 -8.91
C LYS A 299 32.32 -2.76 -7.50
N ALA A 300 33.53 -2.36 -7.16
CA ALA A 300 33.81 -1.75 -5.86
C ALA A 300 33.02 -0.44 -5.66
N PHE A 301 32.83 0.35 -6.71
CA PHE A 301 32.03 1.57 -6.65
C PHE A 301 30.54 1.28 -6.48
N TYR A 302 30.01 0.31 -7.25
CA TYR A 302 28.63 -0.16 -7.11
C TYR A 302 28.34 -0.70 -5.70
N LEU A 303 29.28 -1.45 -5.11
CA LEU A 303 29.13 -1.98 -3.75
C LEU A 303 29.01 -0.88 -2.69
N LYS A 304 29.66 0.29 -2.88
CA LYS A 304 29.49 1.43 -1.97
C LYS A 304 28.08 2.02 -2.03
N LEU A 305 27.50 2.14 -3.23
CA LEU A 305 26.10 2.52 -3.38
C LEU A 305 25.18 1.50 -2.70
N TRP A 306 25.49 0.22 -2.88
CA TRP A 306 24.72 -0.88 -2.30
C TRP A 306 24.75 -0.88 -0.77
N GLU A 307 25.90 -0.61 -0.16
CA GLU A 307 26.07 -0.48 1.28
C GLU A 307 25.15 0.60 1.86
N LEU A 308 25.10 1.79 1.24
CA LEU A 308 24.19 2.87 1.64
C LEU A 308 22.72 2.46 1.58
N ILE A 309 22.31 1.75 0.52
CA ILE A 309 20.93 1.26 0.38
C ILE A 309 20.60 0.25 1.50
N VAL A 310 21.53 -0.64 1.82
CA VAL A 310 21.36 -1.64 2.89
C VAL A 310 21.29 -0.95 4.25
N ASP A 311 22.18 -0.01 4.53
CA ASP A 311 22.26 0.72 5.79
C ASP A 311 21.00 1.56 6.04
N ALA A 312 20.51 2.29 5.02
CA ALA A 312 19.25 3.03 5.10
C ALA A 312 18.08 2.11 5.49
N ARG A 313 18.00 0.91 4.88
CA ARG A 313 16.95 -0.08 5.19
C ARG A 313 17.10 -0.65 6.60
N VAL A 314 18.33 -0.95 7.04
CA VAL A 314 18.58 -1.48 8.38
C VAL A 314 18.28 -0.41 9.43
N LYS A 315 18.67 0.84 9.21
CA LYS A 315 18.35 1.99 10.07
C LYS A 315 16.84 2.15 10.20
N HIS A 316 16.11 2.15 9.08
CA HIS A 316 14.65 2.24 9.08
C HIS A 316 14.00 1.07 9.84
N ARG A 317 14.48 -0.16 9.64
CA ARG A 317 14.03 -1.34 10.41
C ARG A 317 14.33 -1.22 11.90
N LYS A 318 15.52 -0.75 12.28
CA LYS A 318 15.93 -0.57 13.69
C LYS A 318 15.10 0.51 14.38
N VAL A 319 14.83 1.64 13.70
CA VAL A 319 13.92 2.69 14.20
C VAL A 319 12.52 2.13 14.41
N LYS A 320 12.02 1.31 13.48
CA LYS A 320 10.71 0.63 13.60
C LYS A 320 10.68 -0.45 14.68
N ALA A 321 11.79 -1.13 14.94
CA ALA A 321 11.89 -2.25 15.88
C ALA A 321 12.36 -1.86 17.30
N ALA A 322 12.81 -0.62 17.51
CA ALA A 322 13.30 -0.17 18.81
C ALA A 322 12.18 -0.20 19.87
N PRO A 323 12.37 -0.87 21.03
CA PRO A 323 11.43 -0.80 22.13
C PRO A 323 11.39 0.64 22.67
N LYS A 324 10.20 1.24 22.75
CA LYS A 324 10.05 2.60 23.27
C LYS A 324 10.35 2.64 24.78
N LYS A 325 11.09 3.67 25.17
CA LYS A 325 11.37 4.03 26.57
C LYS A 325 10.09 4.05 27.40
N THR A 326 10.15 3.54 28.63
CA THR A 326 9.00 3.44 29.53
C THR A 326 8.43 4.83 29.84
N LYS A 327 7.12 4.91 30.14
CA LYS A 327 6.39 6.15 30.48
C LYS A 327 7.15 7.09 31.44
N ALA A 328 7.92 6.54 32.38
CA ALA A 328 8.71 7.29 33.34
C ALA A 328 9.88 8.09 32.71
N GLN A 329 10.44 7.63 31.60
CA GLN A 329 11.50 8.36 30.86
C GLN A 329 10.92 9.43 29.92
N GLU A 330 9.65 9.31 29.51
CA GLU A 330 8.94 10.33 28.73
C GLU A 330 8.49 11.50 29.62
N GLU A 331 8.13 11.27 30.87
CA GLU A 331 7.78 12.33 31.85
C GLU A 331 8.96 13.26 32.15
N ALA A 332 10.19 12.73 32.19
CA ALA A 332 11.40 13.54 32.42
C ALA A 332 11.74 14.47 31.23
N ILE A 333 11.42 14.06 29.99
CA ILE A 333 11.64 14.87 28.78
C ILE A 333 10.49 15.86 28.57
N GLY A 334 9.26 15.46 28.91
CA GLY A 334 8.07 16.33 28.89
C GLY A 334 8.19 17.52 29.85
N ASN A 335 8.74 17.31 31.05
CA ASN A 335 8.97 18.40 32.01
C ASN A 335 9.98 19.44 31.52
N ASN A 336 10.93 19.07 30.66
CA ASN A 336 11.91 20.02 30.13
C ASN A 336 11.36 20.83 28.93
N MET A 337 10.39 20.30 28.19
CA MET A 337 9.64 21.04 27.16
C MET A 337 8.53 21.95 27.74
N PHE A 338 7.99 21.62 28.91
CA PHE A 338 6.92 22.41 29.56
C PHE A 338 7.39 23.80 30.03
N LEU A 339 8.68 23.94 30.38
CA LEU A 339 9.28 25.21 30.78
C LEU A 339 9.54 26.18 29.61
N GLY A 340 9.60 25.67 28.36
CA GLY A 340 9.76 26.49 27.16
C GLY A 340 8.47 27.16 26.71
N ASN A 341 7.34 26.47 26.83
CA ASN A 341 6.05 26.94 26.31
C ASN A 341 5.33 27.95 27.22
N MET A 342 5.67 28.03 28.52
CA MET A 342 5.12 29.07 29.41
C MET A 342 5.58 30.50 29.07
N LYS A 343 6.66 30.67 28.28
CA LYS A 343 7.09 32.00 27.82
C LYS A 343 6.27 32.51 26.63
N GLN A 344 5.68 31.60 25.85
CA GLN A 344 4.83 31.96 24.70
C GLN A 344 3.39 32.24 25.17
N ASP A 345 2.84 31.38 26.03
CA ASP A 345 1.47 31.56 26.58
C ASP A 345 1.33 32.81 27.47
N ARG A 346 2.43 33.30 28.07
CA ARG A 346 2.43 34.55 28.84
C ARG A 346 2.29 35.80 27.98
N MET A 347 2.78 35.78 26.73
CA MET A 347 2.62 36.92 25.82
C MET A 347 1.21 36.98 25.22
N ASP A 348 0.54 35.84 25.06
CA ASP A 348 -0.81 35.78 24.50
C ASP A 348 -1.91 36.08 25.53
N GLN A 349 -1.67 35.78 26.82
CA GLN A 349 -2.61 36.13 27.91
C GLN A 349 -2.62 37.63 28.28
N GLU A 350 -1.56 38.39 27.95
CA GLU A 350 -1.49 39.84 28.20
C GLU A 350 -2.33 40.67 27.20
N MET A 351 -2.89 40.03 26.15
CA MET A 351 -3.70 40.69 25.11
C MET A 351 -5.20 40.34 25.12
N MET A 352 -5.70 39.57 26.10
CA MET A 352 -7.13 39.21 26.20
C MET A 352 -7.85 40.02 27.28
N THR A 353 -9.08 40.43 27.00
CA THR A 353 -9.93 41.11 27.98
C THR A 353 -10.43 40.11 29.05
N PRO A 354 -10.74 40.58 30.28
CA PRO A 354 -11.22 39.70 31.37
C PRO A 354 -12.46 38.86 31.01
N GLU A 355 -13.31 39.35 30.11
CA GLU A 355 -14.49 38.64 29.61
C GLU A 355 -14.12 37.48 28.66
N GLN A 356 -13.08 37.65 27.84
CA GLN A 356 -12.61 36.61 26.94
C GLN A 356 -11.96 35.45 27.71
N LEU A 357 -11.17 35.75 28.76
CA LEU A 357 -10.58 34.74 29.64
C LEU A 357 -11.63 33.95 30.43
N LYS A 358 -12.73 34.59 30.83
CA LYS A 358 -13.85 33.92 31.49
C LYS A 358 -14.58 32.96 30.55
N LYS A 359 -14.85 33.41 29.32
CA LYS A 359 -15.51 32.62 28.29
C LYS A 359 -14.69 31.38 27.90
N GLU A 360 -13.37 31.54 27.76
CA GLU A 360 -12.48 30.44 27.42
C GLU A 360 -12.35 29.40 28.55
N ARG A 361 -12.35 29.85 29.82
CA ARG A 361 -12.43 28.96 30.98
C ARG A 361 -13.73 28.18 31.04
N GLU A 362 -14.86 28.82 30.73
CA GLU A 362 -16.17 28.16 30.68
C GLU A 362 -16.23 27.14 29.53
N GLU A 363 -15.76 27.49 28.33
CA GLU A 363 -15.68 26.59 27.17
C GLU A 363 -14.77 25.38 27.43
N MET A 364 -13.62 25.59 28.08
CA MET A 364 -12.73 24.51 28.48
C MET A 364 -13.35 23.60 29.54
N SER A 365 -14.01 24.17 30.55
CA SER A 365 -14.73 23.40 31.58
C SER A 365 -15.85 22.54 30.97
N GLU A 366 -16.58 23.07 29.99
CA GLU A 366 -17.64 22.35 29.29
C GLU A 366 -17.09 21.22 28.41
N LYS A 367 -15.96 21.44 27.73
CA LYS A 367 -15.24 20.39 26.99
C LYS A 367 -14.82 19.24 27.91
N TYR A 368 -14.26 19.55 29.09
CA TYR A 368 -13.87 18.51 30.05
C TYR A 368 -15.08 17.73 30.60
N ARG A 369 -16.22 18.38 30.84
CA ARG A 369 -17.47 17.70 31.22
C ARG A 369 -17.97 16.75 30.13
N LYS A 370 -18.00 17.20 28.86
CA LYS A 370 -18.41 16.36 27.72
C LYS A 370 -17.50 15.14 27.54
N MET A 371 -16.19 15.33 27.71
CA MET A 371 -15.19 14.25 27.66
C MET A 371 -15.41 13.20 28.76
N ASP A 372 -15.63 13.62 30.01
CA ASP A 372 -15.86 12.70 31.13
C ASP A 372 -17.15 11.89 30.94
N THR A 373 -18.20 12.52 30.42
CA THR A 373 -19.50 11.86 30.15
C THR A 373 -19.35 10.79 29.06
N MET A 374 -18.66 11.11 27.96
CA MET A 374 -18.38 10.16 26.87
C MET A 374 -17.55 8.96 27.35
N MET A 375 -16.55 9.20 28.22
CA MET A 375 -15.70 8.14 28.76
C MET A 375 -16.48 7.16 29.66
N ARG A 376 -17.44 7.68 30.45
CA ARG A 376 -18.33 6.85 31.28
C ARG A 376 -19.28 6.00 30.42
N GLU A 377 -19.86 6.57 29.37
CA GLU A 377 -20.72 5.83 28.43
C GLU A 377 -19.96 4.71 27.70
N GLN A 378 -18.73 4.97 27.26
CA GLN A 378 -17.90 3.92 26.65
C GLN A 378 -17.56 2.79 27.62
N ARG A 379 -17.35 3.10 28.91
CA ARG A 379 -17.09 2.09 29.93
C ARG A 379 -18.31 1.21 30.18
N ALA A 380 -19.48 1.83 30.35
CA ALA A 380 -20.75 1.12 30.53
C ALA A 380 -21.10 0.23 29.32
N LYS A 381 -20.82 0.69 28.10
CA LYS A 381 -21.05 -0.09 26.88
C LYS A 381 -20.14 -1.33 26.79
N ARG A 382 -18.89 -1.21 27.24
CA ARG A 382 -17.95 -2.35 27.30
C ARG A 382 -18.37 -3.37 28.35
N GLU A 383 -18.85 -2.91 29.51
CA GLU A 383 -19.33 -3.79 30.57
C GLU A 383 -20.58 -4.60 30.13
N ARG A 384 -21.53 -3.98 29.43
CA ARG A 384 -22.71 -4.69 28.88
C ARG A 384 -22.34 -5.78 27.87
N VAL A 385 -21.40 -5.49 26.98
CA VAL A 385 -20.93 -6.47 25.98
C VAL A 385 -20.21 -7.64 26.65
N GLU A 386 -19.42 -7.36 27.70
CA GLU A 386 -18.73 -8.40 28.46
C GLU A 386 -19.72 -9.27 29.25
N GLU A 387 -20.78 -8.68 29.79
CA GLU A 387 -21.84 -9.42 30.49
C GLU A 387 -22.66 -10.31 29.53
N GLU A 388 -23.03 -9.82 28.35
CA GLU A 388 -23.69 -10.63 27.32
C GLU A 388 -22.80 -11.80 26.86
N ARG A 389 -21.49 -11.57 26.73
CA ARG A 389 -20.54 -12.63 26.38
C ARG A 389 -20.48 -13.70 27.47
N ARG A 390 -20.48 -13.31 28.75
CA ARG A 390 -20.51 -14.27 29.87
C ARG A 390 -21.78 -15.11 29.90
N LYS A 391 -22.95 -14.52 29.59
CA LYS A 391 -24.22 -15.26 29.52
C LYS A 391 -24.21 -16.30 28.40
N ARG A 392 -23.71 -15.95 27.22
CA ARG A 392 -23.59 -16.91 26.10
C ARG A 392 -22.66 -18.07 26.39
N VAL A 393 -21.53 -17.82 27.05
CA VAL A 393 -20.59 -18.88 27.43
C VAL A 393 -21.22 -19.82 28.46
N ALA A 394 -21.98 -19.29 29.42
CA ALA A 394 -22.71 -20.11 30.38
C ALA A 394 -23.80 -20.97 29.72
N GLU A 395 -24.59 -20.40 28.79
CA GLU A 395 -25.59 -21.14 28.01
C GLU A 395 -24.95 -22.26 27.16
N GLU A 396 -23.79 -22.00 26.55
CA GLU A 396 -23.05 -23.02 25.78
C GLU A 396 -22.50 -24.14 26.68
N GLU A 397 -22.03 -23.84 27.89
CA GLU A 397 -21.59 -24.86 28.85
C GLU A 397 -22.75 -25.72 29.35
N GLU A 398 -23.91 -25.12 29.63
CA GLU A 398 -25.11 -25.82 30.08
C GLU A 398 -25.66 -26.76 28.98
N LEU A 399 -25.65 -26.30 27.72
CA LEU A 399 -26.01 -27.12 26.56
C LEU A 399 -25.03 -28.29 26.36
N ARG A 400 -23.73 -28.06 26.64
CA ARG A 400 -22.72 -29.12 26.52
C ARG A 400 -22.90 -30.18 27.60
N GLN A 401 -23.20 -29.78 28.84
CA GLN A 401 -23.48 -30.72 29.94
C GLN A 401 -24.71 -31.58 29.64
N THR A 402 -25.80 -30.98 29.14
CA THR A 402 -26.99 -31.74 28.75
C THR A 402 -26.73 -32.70 27.59
N GLN A 403 -25.90 -32.32 26.61
CA GLN A 403 -25.49 -33.24 25.54
C GLN A 403 -24.62 -34.40 26.05
N GLU A 404 -23.71 -34.14 27.00
CA GLU A 404 -22.89 -35.17 27.64
C GLU A 404 -23.74 -36.14 28.49
N GLU A 405 -24.77 -35.66 29.19
CA GLU A 405 -25.72 -36.49 29.95
C GLU A 405 -26.57 -37.39 29.03
N ILE A 406 -27.13 -36.83 27.96
CA ILE A 406 -27.90 -37.61 26.97
C ILE A 406 -27.02 -38.70 26.33
N ALA A 407 -25.76 -38.38 26.03
CA ALA A 407 -24.82 -39.34 25.46
C ALA A 407 -24.38 -40.45 26.44
N ALA A 408 -24.55 -40.24 27.76
CA ALA A 408 -24.26 -41.25 28.78
C ALA A 408 -25.48 -42.15 29.09
N GLU A 409 -26.71 -41.70 28.80
CA GLU A 409 -27.94 -42.49 28.93
C GLU A 409 -28.20 -43.44 27.73
N VAL A 410 -27.65 -43.14 26.56
CA VAL A 410 -27.72 -43.94 25.32
C VAL A 410 -26.57 -44.96 25.27
#